data_AF-X5ICG8-F1
#
_entry.id   AF-X5ICG8-F1
#
_cell.length_a   1.000
_cell.length_b   1.000
_cell.length_c   1.000
_cell.angle_alpha   90.00
_cell.angle_beta   90.00
_cell.angle_gamma   90.00
#
_symmetry.space_group_name_H-M   'P 1'
#
loop_
_entity.id
_entity.type
_entity.pdbx_description
1 polymer ?
#
loop_
_entity_poly.entity_id
_entity_poly.type
_entity_poly.pdbx_seq_one_letter_code
_entity_poly.pdbx_strand_id
1 'polypeptide(L)'
;FLGNKLAPKVIILFRLVRADHKIEGYQVTAYLNKATSRLQMIMAALDENDNWKLCADGVLLSKHKVTAKIAWGAECKDYNTFITAETGLVGPSPAVRLRLSWDRLPKVPKAVWRYVRIVSEFIPWYIPYYLSDLVPMQKDRNSEKQIQFTVVATSERTLDVILKTPKMTLYKLGVNLPCSLPIESMTDLSPFDDNIVNKIHYLFSEV
;
A
#
# COMPACT_ATOMS: atom_id res chain seq x y z
N PHE A 1 8.03 -17.25 5.17
CA PHE A 1 8.35 -16.01 5.89
C PHE A 1 9.87 -15.91 6.06
N LEU A 2 10.43 -14.69 6.11
CA LEU A 2 11.84 -14.43 6.38
C LEU A 2 12.27 -14.93 7.77
N GLY A 3 11.35 -14.91 8.75
CA GLY A 3 11.61 -15.44 10.10
C GLY A 3 12.02 -16.92 10.17
N ASN A 4 11.81 -17.70 9.10
CA ASN A 4 12.26 -19.10 9.04
C ASN A 4 13.72 -19.23 8.56
N LYS A 5 14.31 -18.14 8.04
CA LYS A 5 15.61 -18.17 7.34
C LYS A 5 16.62 -17.15 7.88
N LEU A 6 16.16 -16.07 8.50
CA LEU A 6 16.99 -14.96 8.96
C LEU A 6 16.73 -14.65 10.43
N ALA A 7 17.80 -14.31 11.15
CA ALA A 7 17.68 -13.71 12.48
C ALA A 7 17.01 -12.32 12.37
N PRO A 8 16.13 -11.96 13.32
CA PRO A 8 15.53 -10.63 13.35
C PRO A 8 16.59 -9.56 13.56
N LYS A 9 16.42 -8.41 12.91
CA LYS A 9 17.25 -7.22 13.10
C LYS A 9 16.79 -6.37 14.28
N VAL A 10 15.47 -6.34 14.51
CA VAL A 10 14.85 -5.61 15.62
C VAL A 10 13.79 -6.52 16.24
N ILE A 11 13.74 -6.54 17.57
CA ILE A 11 12.70 -7.19 18.35
C ILE A 11 12.17 -6.15 19.35
N ILE A 12 10.86 -5.95 19.37
CA ILE A 12 10.16 -5.09 20.33
C ILE A 12 9.16 -5.95 21.08
N LEU A 13 9.17 -5.88 22.40
CA LEU A 13 8.28 -6.65 23.28
C LEU A 13 7.36 -5.70 24.03
N PHE A 14 6.07 -5.81 23.77
CA PHE A 14 5.02 -5.17 24.56
C PHE A 14 4.50 -6.18 25.57
N ARG A 15 4.80 -5.97 26.85
CA ARG A 15 4.42 -6.88 27.95
C ARG A 15 3.51 -6.16 28.94
N LEU A 16 2.33 -6.73 29.15
CA LEU A 16 1.43 -6.41 30.24
C LEU A 16 1.58 -7.49 31.31
N VAL A 17 2.14 -7.12 32.46
CA VAL A 17 2.27 -8.01 33.61
C VAL A 17 1.11 -7.73 34.56
N ARG A 18 0.21 -8.71 34.71
CA ARG A 18 -0.94 -8.63 35.59
C ARG A 18 -0.57 -9.00 37.03
N ALA A 19 -1.43 -8.64 37.98
CA ALA A 19 -1.25 -8.97 39.41
C ALA A 19 -1.23 -10.49 39.69
N ASP A 20 -1.89 -11.28 38.85
CA ASP A 20 -1.88 -12.76 38.88
C ASP A 20 -0.61 -13.35 38.22
N HIS A 21 0.40 -12.53 37.93
CA HIS A 21 1.65 -12.89 37.25
C HIS A 21 1.47 -13.45 35.83
N LYS A 22 0.26 -13.32 35.25
CA LYS A 22 0.03 -13.67 33.86
C LYS A 22 0.65 -12.59 32.96
N ILE A 23 1.43 -13.04 31.96
CA ILE A 23 2.02 -12.17 30.95
C ILE A 23 1.13 -12.20 29.71
N GLU A 24 0.64 -11.04 29.33
CA GLU A 24 -0.09 -10.84 28.08
C GLU A 24 0.63 -9.78 27.25
N GLY A 25 0.49 -9.82 25.93
CA GLY A 25 1.07 -8.80 25.07
C GLY A 25 1.53 -9.33 23.72
N TYR A 26 2.38 -8.55 23.06
CA TYR A 26 2.78 -8.78 21.69
C TYR A 26 4.28 -8.64 21.49
N GLN A 27 4.84 -9.51 20.66
CA GLN A 27 6.19 -9.39 20.14
C GLN A 27 6.13 -8.90 18.70
N VAL A 28 6.88 -7.85 18.39
CA VAL A 28 7.13 -7.39 17.02
C VAL A 28 8.55 -7.74 16.63
N THR A 29 8.72 -8.47 15.53
CA THR A 29 10.02 -8.83 14.96
C THR A 29 10.15 -8.26 13.56
N ALA A 30 11.27 -7.60 13.26
CA ALA A 30 11.58 -7.07 11.94
C ALA A 30 12.78 -7.80 11.33
N TYR A 31 12.64 -8.23 10.08
CA TYR A 31 13.63 -8.94 9.29
C TYR A 31 13.95 -8.13 8.05
N LEU A 32 15.23 -7.91 7.80
CA LEU A 32 15.71 -7.22 6.61
C LEU A 32 16.57 -8.17 5.78
N ASN A 33 16.15 -8.43 4.54
CA ASN A 33 16.96 -9.10 3.54
C ASN A 33 17.43 -8.08 2.50
N LYS A 34 18.69 -7.67 2.62
CA LYS A 34 19.30 -6.70 1.70
C LYS A 34 19.45 -7.25 0.27
N ALA A 35 19.76 -8.54 0.11
CA ALA A 35 19.97 -9.15 -1.20
C ALA A 35 18.71 -9.13 -2.07
N THR A 36 17.53 -9.14 -1.45
CA THR A 36 16.25 -9.10 -2.15
C THR A 36 15.49 -7.80 -1.90
N SER A 37 16.12 -6.77 -1.33
CA SER A 37 15.47 -5.49 -0.94
C SER A 37 14.10 -5.68 -0.26
N ARG A 38 14.06 -6.60 0.71
CA ARG A 38 12.81 -7.06 1.35
C ARG A 38 12.84 -6.80 2.85
N LEU A 39 11.79 -6.17 3.35
CA LEU A 39 11.53 -5.91 4.76
C LEU A 39 10.29 -6.70 5.18
N GLN A 40 10.39 -7.48 6.26
CA GLN A 40 9.26 -8.18 6.83
C GLN A 40 9.13 -7.85 8.31
N MET A 41 7.92 -7.51 8.74
CA MET A 41 7.57 -7.32 10.14
C MET A 41 6.50 -8.33 10.54
N ILE A 42 6.66 -8.97 11.69
CA ILE A 42 5.69 -9.91 12.24
C ILE A 42 5.40 -9.49 13.67
N MET A 43 4.13 -9.19 13.93
CA MET A 43 3.57 -9.02 15.26
C MET A 43 2.83 -10.30 15.63
N ALA A 44 3.15 -10.89 16.77
CA ALA A 44 2.52 -12.10 17.29
C ALA A 44 2.21 -11.93 18.77
N ALA A 45 1.16 -12.58 19.25
CA ALA A 45 0.88 -12.65 20.68
C ALA A 45 2.05 -13.35 21.43
N LEU A 46 2.25 -12.97 22.69
CA LEU A 46 3.21 -13.64 23.58
C LEU A 46 2.65 -14.95 24.17
N ASP A 47 1.34 -15.11 24.19
CA ASP A 47 0.67 -16.35 24.61
C ASP A 47 0.82 -17.41 23.50
N GLU A 48 1.43 -18.55 23.82
CA GLU A 48 1.64 -19.66 22.88
C GLU A 48 0.32 -20.27 22.37
N ASN A 49 -0.77 -20.09 23.11
CA ASN A 49 -2.09 -20.57 22.71
C ASN A 49 -2.81 -19.60 21.75
N ASP A 50 -2.29 -18.36 21.61
CA ASP A 50 -2.83 -17.37 20.68
C ASP A 50 -2.05 -17.38 19.37
N ASN A 51 -2.67 -17.96 18.35
CA ASN A 51 -2.09 -18.05 17.00
C ASN A 51 -2.36 -16.81 16.14
N TRP A 52 -2.95 -15.75 16.71
CA TRP A 52 -3.17 -14.51 16.00
C TRP A 52 -1.85 -13.80 15.71
N LYS A 53 -1.65 -13.45 14.44
CA LYS A 53 -0.47 -12.73 13.97
C LYS A 53 -0.86 -11.65 12.98
N LEU A 54 -0.04 -10.61 12.90
CA LEU A 54 -0.04 -9.61 11.84
C LEU A 54 1.33 -9.63 11.16
N CYS A 55 1.34 -9.87 9.86
CA CYS A 55 2.52 -9.94 9.03
C CYS A 55 2.47 -8.84 7.98
N ALA A 56 3.47 -7.96 7.98
CA ALA A 56 3.71 -7.00 6.91
C ALA A 56 4.97 -7.39 6.16
N ASP A 57 4.92 -7.42 4.84
CA ASP A 57 6.01 -7.89 3.98
C ASP A 57 6.14 -6.98 2.77
N GLY A 58 7.14 -6.12 2.77
CA GLY A 58 7.47 -5.19 1.70
C GLY A 58 8.66 -5.66 0.89
N VAL A 59 8.58 -5.57 -0.43
CA VAL A 59 9.68 -5.89 -1.35
C VAL A 59 9.75 -4.86 -2.47
N LEU A 60 10.97 -4.36 -2.71
CA LEU A 60 11.27 -3.59 -3.90
C LEU A 60 11.58 -4.57 -5.05
N LEU A 61 10.72 -4.61 -6.07
CA LEU A 61 10.87 -5.50 -7.22
C LEU A 61 11.74 -4.88 -8.32
N SER A 62 11.71 -3.55 -8.45
CA SER A 62 12.56 -2.76 -9.36
C SER A 62 12.57 -1.28 -8.92
N LYS A 63 13.31 -0.41 -9.64
CA LYS A 63 13.31 1.06 -9.43
C LYS A 63 11.94 1.68 -9.38
N HIS A 64 11.06 1.11 -10.19
CA HIS A 64 9.77 1.66 -10.49
C HIS A 64 8.65 0.81 -9.94
N LYS A 65 8.95 -0.14 -9.03
CA LYS A 65 7.94 -1.05 -8.51
C LYS A 65 8.26 -1.55 -7.11
N VAL A 66 7.39 -1.18 -6.17
CA VAL A 66 7.37 -1.71 -4.81
C VAL A 66 6.04 -2.40 -4.54
N THR A 67 6.10 -3.54 -3.86
CA THR A 67 4.92 -4.24 -3.40
C THR A 67 5.00 -4.47 -1.89
N ALA A 68 3.85 -4.41 -1.24
CA ALA A 68 3.69 -4.73 0.16
C ALA A 68 2.50 -5.65 0.34
N LYS A 69 2.65 -6.68 1.17
CA LYS A 69 1.58 -7.56 1.62
C LYS A 69 1.37 -7.35 3.11
N ILE A 70 0.15 -7.06 3.51
CA ILE A 70 -0.28 -7.03 4.90
C ILE A 70 -1.26 -8.19 5.08
N ALA A 71 -0.99 -9.08 6.02
CA ALA A 71 -1.85 -10.23 6.30
C ALA A 71 -2.02 -10.40 7.81
N TRP A 72 -3.21 -10.80 8.25
CA TRP A 72 -3.49 -10.94 9.68
C TRP A 72 -4.51 -12.05 9.96
N GLY A 73 -4.64 -12.41 11.24
CA GLY A 73 -5.45 -13.52 11.72
C GLY A 73 -4.60 -14.71 12.13
N ALA A 74 -5.21 -15.90 12.19
CA ALA A 74 -4.51 -17.13 12.53
C ALA A 74 -3.34 -17.37 11.56
N GLU A 75 -2.12 -17.32 12.08
CA GLU A 75 -0.88 -17.48 11.31
C GLU A 75 -0.77 -16.56 10.07
N CYS A 76 -1.35 -15.36 10.13
CA CYS A 76 -1.42 -14.42 9.00
C CYS A 76 -2.11 -14.98 7.73
N LYS A 77 -3.09 -15.87 7.88
CA LYS A 77 -3.78 -16.53 6.75
C LYS A 77 -5.24 -16.11 6.55
N ASP A 78 -5.91 -15.57 7.55
CA ASP A 78 -7.35 -15.30 7.47
C ASP A 78 -7.69 -14.14 6.53
N TYR A 79 -6.88 -13.08 6.58
CA TYR A 79 -7.08 -11.87 5.81
C TYR A 79 -5.76 -11.41 5.21
N ASN A 80 -5.86 -10.82 4.02
CA ASN A 80 -4.70 -10.23 3.36
C ASN A 80 -5.09 -9.02 2.52
N THR A 81 -4.10 -8.17 2.32
CA THR A 81 -4.16 -6.97 1.51
C THR A 81 -2.81 -6.79 0.84
N PHE A 82 -2.84 -6.44 -0.44
CA PHE A 82 -1.68 -6.19 -1.25
C PHE A 82 -1.71 -4.74 -1.71
N ILE A 83 -0.58 -4.09 -1.59
CA ILE A 83 -0.35 -2.72 -2.03
C ILE A 83 0.77 -2.77 -3.05
N THR A 84 0.56 -2.19 -4.22
CA THR A 84 1.58 -2.07 -5.26
C THR A 84 1.65 -0.63 -5.69
N ALA A 85 2.81 -0.01 -5.59
CA ALA A 85 3.09 1.28 -6.17
C ALA A 85 4.09 1.07 -7.31
N GLU A 86 3.74 1.53 -8.51
CA GLU A 86 4.60 1.46 -9.67
C GLU A 86 4.62 2.79 -10.44
N THR A 87 5.78 3.12 -10.99
CA THR A 87 5.98 4.23 -11.93
C THR A 87 6.26 3.66 -13.32
N GLY A 88 5.97 4.42 -14.37
CA GLY A 88 6.17 3.94 -15.74
C GLY A 88 5.59 4.90 -16.75
N LEU A 89 5.25 4.39 -17.93
CA LEU A 89 4.69 5.17 -19.03
C LEU A 89 3.26 4.70 -19.39
N VAL A 90 2.39 5.65 -19.70
CA VAL A 90 1.09 5.43 -20.35
C VAL A 90 1.15 6.12 -21.70
N GLY A 91 1.36 5.34 -22.76
CA GLY A 91 1.77 5.91 -24.05
C GLY A 91 3.14 6.60 -23.90
N PRO A 92 3.30 7.85 -24.37
CA PRO A 92 4.54 8.61 -24.18
C PRO A 92 4.65 9.30 -22.80
N SER A 93 3.57 9.33 -22.01
CA SER A 93 3.48 10.14 -20.79
C SER A 93 3.90 9.38 -19.54
N PRO A 94 4.73 9.97 -18.65
CA PRO A 94 5.02 9.42 -17.33
C PRO A 94 3.76 9.22 -16.51
N ALA A 95 3.72 8.12 -15.76
CA ALA A 95 2.59 7.76 -14.92
C ALA A 95 3.03 7.11 -13.62
N VAL A 96 2.22 7.34 -12.59
CA VAL A 96 2.29 6.65 -11.31
C VAL A 96 1.00 5.89 -11.11
N ARG A 97 1.11 4.65 -10.65
CA ARG A 97 -0.03 3.79 -10.34
C ARG A 97 0.10 3.20 -8.96
N LEU A 98 -0.91 3.43 -8.14
CA LEU A 98 -1.11 2.76 -6.86
C LEU A 98 -2.26 1.75 -7.01
N ARG A 99 -2.02 0.52 -6.61
CA ARG A 99 -2.99 -0.57 -6.60
C ARG A 99 -3.12 -1.14 -5.20
N LEU A 100 -4.35 -1.20 -4.71
CA LEU A 100 -4.73 -1.85 -3.47
C LEU A 100 -5.64 -3.04 -3.82
N SER A 101 -5.30 -4.25 -3.40
CA SER A 101 -6.15 -5.44 -3.61
C SER A 101 -6.22 -6.31 -2.36
N TRP A 102 -7.25 -7.13 -2.25
CA TRP A 102 -7.47 -7.98 -1.08
C TRP A 102 -8.14 -9.31 -1.46
N ASP A 103 -7.85 -10.40 -0.77
CA ASP A 103 -8.57 -11.67 -1.02
C ASP A 103 -9.84 -11.75 -0.18
N ARG A 104 -9.71 -11.40 1.11
CA ARG A 104 -10.77 -11.42 2.10
C ARG A 104 -10.55 -10.28 3.08
N LEU A 105 -11.62 -9.53 3.35
CA LEU A 105 -11.66 -8.53 4.40
C LEU A 105 -12.48 -9.04 5.59
N PRO A 106 -12.16 -8.64 6.83
CA PRO A 106 -12.97 -8.95 7.99
C PRO A 106 -14.39 -8.41 7.80
N LYS A 107 -15.37 -9.20 8.20
CA LYS A 107 -16.77 -8.75 8.29
C LYS A 107 -16.85 -7.81 9.49
N VAL A 108 -16.58 -6.52 9.28
CA VAL A 108 -16.70 -5.54 10.37
C VAL A 108 -18.17 -5.20 10.61
N PRO A 109 -18.62 -5.03 11.88
CA PRO A 109 -19.98 -4.61 12.19
C PRO A 109 -20.33 -3.30 11.47
N LYS A 110 -21.59 -3.09 11.07
CA LYS A 110 -22.05 -1.89 10.32
C LYS A 110 -21.57 -0.56 10.92
N ALA A 111 -21.46 -0.48 12.24
CA ALA A 111 -20.96 0.71 12.95
C ALA A 111 -19.48 1.04 12.65
N VAL A 112 -18.62 0.02 12.59
CA VAL A 112 -17.20 0.14 12.19
C VAL A 112 -17.08 0.25 10.66
N TRP A 113 -18.02 -0.37 9.94
CA TRP A 113 -18.15 -0.30 8.48
C TRP A 113 -18.30 1.15 7.98
N ARG A 114 -18.82 2.09 8.79
CA ARG A 114 -18.91 3.52 8.43
C ARG A 114 -17.55 4.18 8.17
N TYR A 115 -16.49 3.75 8.87
CA TYR A 115 -15.12 4.25 8.70
C TYR A 115 -14.37 3.52 7.59
N VAL A 116 -14.60 2.21 7.45
CA VAL A 116 -13.93 1.37 6.43
C VAL A 116 -14.52 1.60 5.02
N ARG A 117 -15.80 1.95 4.92
CA ARG A 117 -16.53 2.19 3.65
C ARG A 117 -16.03 3.38 2.84
N ILE A 118 -15.20 4.25 3.43
CA ILE A 118 -14.54 5.38 2.74
C ILE A 118 -13.82 4.91 1.47
N VAL A 119 -13.27 3.70 1.49
CA VAL A 119 -12.40 3.18 0.43
C VAL A 119 -13.19 2.53 -0.73
N SER A 120 -14.34 1.90 -0.48
CA SER A 120 -15.01 1.05 -1.48
C SER A 120 -16.33 1.57 -2.07
N GLU A 121 -17.07 2.44 -1.37
CA GLU A 121 -18.41 2.89 -1.83
C GLU A 121 -18.65 4.39 -1.70
N PHE A 122 -17.75 5.15 -1.07
CA PHE A 122 -18.02 6.52 -0.66
C PHE A 122 -17.47 7.60 -1.58
N ILE A 123 -16.72 7.25 -2.62
CA ILE A 123 -16.16 8.25 -3.52
C ILE A 123 -17.26 9.03 -4.28
N PRO A 124 -18.38 8.42 -4.72
CA PRO A 124 -19.48 9.18 -5.31
C PRO A 124 -20.18 10.13 -4.35
N TRP A 125 -20.32 9.76 -3.07
CA TRP A 125 -21.19 10.48 -2.14
C TRP A 125 -20.48 11.66 -1.45
N TYR A 126 -19.15 11.59 -1.30
CA TYR A 126 -18.34 12.71 -0.81
C TYR A 126 -17.90 13.68 -1.90
N ILE A 127 -18.03 13.32 -3.19
CA ILE A 127 -17.98 14.32 -4.26
C ILE A 127 -19.27 15.10 -4.13
N PRO A 128 -19.22 16.38 -3.72
CA PRO A 128 -20.41 17.20 -3.63
C PRO A 128 -21.10 17.22 -5.00
N TYR A 129 -22.43 17.25 -5.04
CA TYR A 129 -23.21 17.27 -6.28
C TYR A 129 -22.77 18.37 -7.26
N TYR A 130 -22.19 19.49 -6.78
CA TYR A 130 -21.65 20.55 -7.63
C TYR A 130 -20.29 20.23 -8.28
N LEU A 131 -19.59 19.18 -7.83
CA LEU A 131 -18.35 18.68 -8.44
C LEU A 131 -18.59 17.46 -9.33
N SER A 132 -19.78 16.85 -9.34
CA SER A 132 -20.07 15.68 -10.18
C SER A 132 -20.03 16.01 -11.68
N ASP A 133 -20.37 17.23 -12.07
CA ASP A 133 -20.24 17.69 -13.46
C ASP A 133 -18.77 17.92 -13.86
N LEU A 134 -17.88 18.15 -12.90
CA LEU A 134 -16.45 18.43 -13.12
C LEU A 134 -15.58 17.16 -13.08
N VAL A 135 -16.13 16.05 -12.60
CA VAL A 135 -15.45 14.75 -12.52
C VAL A 135 -16.32 13.70 -13.19
N PRO A 136 -16.12 13.44 -14.48
CA PRO A 136 -16.81 12.38 -15.19
C PRO A 136 -16.80 11.06 -14.41
N MET A 137 -18.00 10.56 -14.14
CA MET A 137 -18.22 9.30 -13.46
C MET A 137 -18.71 8.26 -14.46
N GLN A 138 -17.98 7.15 -14.58
CA GLN A 138 -18.41 6.03 -15.40
C GLN A 138 -18.72 4.84 -14.50
N LYS A 139 -19.96 4.33 -14.60
CA LYS A 139 -20.36 3.12 -13.90
C LYS A 139 -19.82 1.90 -14.64
N ASP A 140 -18.58 1.54 -14.31
CA ASP A 140 -17.93 0.32 -14.81
C ASP A 140 -17.88 -0.77 -13.75
N ARG A 141 -18.00 -2.03 -14.19
CA ARG A 141 -17.63 -3.19 -13.37
C ARG A 141 -16.12 -3.39 -13.46
N ASN A 142 -15.40 -2.87 -12.48
CA ASN A 142 -13.97 -3.15 -12.30
C ASN A 142 -13.78 -4.38 -11.38
N SER A 143 -12.53 -4.77 -11.12
CA SER A 143 -12.21 -5.88 -10.22
C SER A 143 -12.83 -5.66 -8.82
N GLU A 144 -13.62 -6.64 -8.36
CA GLU A 144 -14.43 -6.50 -7.13
C GLU A 144 -13.61 -6.32 -5.86
N LYS A 145 -12.34 -6.74 -5.89
CA LYS A 145 -11.44 -6.75 -4.74
C LYS A 145 -10.19 -5.92 -4.94
N GLN A 146 -10.32 -4.86 -5.75
CA GLN A 146 -9.20 -4.00 -6.10
C GLN A 146 -9.64 -2.56 -6.25
N ILE A 147 -8.76 -1.66 -5.83
CA ILE A 147 -8.81 -0.23 -6.13
C ILE A 147 -7.50 0.13 -6.82
N GLN A 148 -7.59 0.97 -7.84
CA GLN A 148 -6.45 1.44 -8.58
C GLN A 148 -6.55 2.94 -8.77
N PHE A 149 -5.54 3.65 -8.30
CA PHE A 149 -5.35 5.07 -8.53
C PHE A 149 -4.20 5.25 -9.51
N THR A 150 -4.41 6.01 -10.58
CA THR A 150 -3.42 6.27 -11.62
C THR A 150 -3.37 7.77 -11.88
N VAL A 151 -2.17 8.31 -11.94
CA VAL A 151 -1.91 9.71 -12.31
C VAL A 151 -0.97 9.67 -13.52
N VAL A 152 -1.32 10.39 -14.58
CA VAL A 152 -0.53 10.49 -15.81
C VAL A 152 -0.16 11.95 -16.03
N ALA A 153 1.11 12.25 -16.22
CA ALA A 153 1.59 13.59 -16.54
C ALA A 153 1.57 13.78 -18.07
N THR A 154 0.53 14.43 -18.58
CA THR A 154 0.33 14.67 -20.01
C THR A 154 1.16 15.85 -20.52
N SER A 155 1.46 16.82 -19.65
CA SER A 155 2.40 17.91 -19.88
C SER A 155 3.08 18.30 -18.57
N GLU A 156 4.08 19.18 -18.61
CA GLU A 156 4.74 19.67 -17.38
C GLU A 156 3.76 20.27 -16.38
N ARG A 157 2.61 20.80 -16.81
CA ARG A 157 1.62 21.40 -15.90
C ARG A 157 0.26 20.72 -15.95
N THR A 158 0.14 19.56 -16.58
CA THR A 158 -1.15 18.91 -16.80
C THR A 158 -1.12 17.46 -16.36
N LEU A 159 -2.10 17.08 -15.54
CA LEU A 159 -2.29 15.73 -15.04
C LEU A 159 -3.64 15.15 -15.45
N ASP A 160 -3.64 13.87 -15.79
CA ASP A 160 -4.84 13.05 -15.85
C ASP A 160 -4.88 12.14 -14.63
N VAL A 161 -5.97 12.22 -13.88
CA VAL A 161 -6.18 11.46 -12.64
C VAL A 161 -7.31 10.46 -12.88
N ILE A 162 -7.04 9.19 -12.60
CA ILE A 162 -7.98 8.08 -12.82
C ILE A 162 -8.04 7.24 -11.55
N LEU A 163 -9.25 7.02 -11.05
CA LEU A 163 -9.53 6.19 -9.89
C LEU A 163 -10.56 5.11 -10.25
N LYS A 164 -10.09 3.87 -10.28
CA LYS A 164 -10.92 2.68 -10.48
C LYS A 164 -11.23 2.06 -9.14
N THR A 165 -12.51 1.88 -8.86
CA THR A 165 -13.01 1.12 -7.70
C THR A 165 -13.93 0.01 -8.20
N PRO A 166 -14.29 -1.00 -7.38
CA PRO A 166 -15.10 -2.13 -7.80
C PRO A 166 -16.37 -1.78 -8.59
N LYS A 167 -17.05 -0.68 -8.23
CA LYS A 167 -18.37 -0.33 -8.79
C LYS A 167 -18.35 0.83 -9.79
N MET A 168 -17.20 1.51 -9.97
CA MET A 168 -17.11 2.67 -10.85
C MET A 168 -15.66 3.01 -11.22
N THR A 169 -15.54 3.81 -12.28
CA THR A 169 -14.33 4.53 -12.65
C THR A 169 -14.62 6.03 -12.55
N LEU A 170 -13.74 6.75 -11.87
CA LEU A 170 -13.75 8.21 -11.79
C LEU A 170 -12.52 8.71 -12.51
N TYR A 171 -12.65 9.75 -13.32
CA TYR A 171 -11.50 10.37 -13.94
C TYR A 171 -11.66 11.88 -14.04
N LYS A 172 -10.53 12.58 -13.99
CA LYS A 172 -10.43 14.00 -14.31
C LYS A 172 -9.18 14.19 -15.15
N LEU A 173 -9.39 14.55 -16.40
CA LEU A 173 -8.31 14.82 -17.35
C LEU A 173 -7.98 16.31 -17.32
N GLY A 174 -6.76 16.67 -17.71
CA GLY A 174 -6.41 18.08 -17.89
C GLY A 174 -6.31 18.90 -16.60
N VAL A 175 -5.99 18.26 -15.47
CA VAL A 175 -5.83 18.97 -14.19
C VAL A 175 -4.59 19.84 -14.26
N ASN A 176 -4.79 21.17 -14.22
CA ASN A 176 -3.70 22.13 -14.24
C ASN A 176 -3.02 22.21 -12.87
N LEU A 177 -1.69 22.09 -12.87
CA LEU A 177 -0.85 22.24 -11.70
C LEU A 177 -0.40 23.69 -11.55
N PRO A 178 -0.29 24.20 -10.30
CA PRO A 178 0.27 25.53 -10.04
C PRO A 178 1.79 25.59 -10.31
N CYS A 179 2.46 24.45 -10.46
CA CYS A 179 3.90 24.34 -10.69
C CYS A 179 4.18 23.30 -11.80
N SER A 180 5.29 23.47 -12.53
CA SER A 180 5.74 22.50 -13.52
C SER A 180 6.37 21.27 -12.87
N LEU A 181 5.98 20.10 -13.35
CA LEU A 181 6.60 18.82 -13.05
C LEU A 181 7.90 18.70 -13.85
N PRO A 182 8.97 18.16 -13.24
CA PRO A 182 10.25 17.98 -13.91
C PRO A 182 10.21 16.73 -14.81
N ILE A 183 9.37 16.73 -15.85
CA ILE A 183 9.12 15.56 -16.73
C ILE A 183 10.38 15.13 -17.47
N GLU A 184 11.21 16.07 -17.94
CA GLU A 184 12.46 15.75 -18.64
C GLU A 184 13.44 14.94 -17.78
N SER A 185 13.46 15.19 -16.46
CA SER A 185 14.26 14.42 -15.49
C SER A 185 13.71 13.02 -15.20
N MET A 186 12.47 12.73 -15.61
CA MET A 186 11.82 11.42 -15.44
C MET A 186 12.08 10.45 -16.60
N THR A 187 12.99 10.79 -17.53
CA THR A 187 13.46 9.87 -18.59
C THR A 187 14.12 8.59 -18.03
N ASP A 188 14.50 8.60 -16.76
CA ASP A 188 15.00 7.47 -15.98
C ASP A 188 13.96 6.40 -15.61
N LEU A 189 12.73 6.50 -16.13
CA LEU A 189 11.65 5.50 -15.99
C LEU A 189 11.91 4.21 -16.80
N SER A 190 13.09 4.09 -17.43
CA SER A 190 13.59 2.84 -17.99
C SER A 190 13.76 1.78 -16.88
N PRO A 191 13.38 0.51 -17.12
CA PRO A 191 13.30 -0.51 -16.08
C PRO A 191 14.64 -1.04 -15.54
N PHE A 192 15.78 -0.57 -16.04
CA PHE A 192 17.10 -1.12 -15.69
C PHE A 192 18.04 -0.03 -15.19
N ASP A 193 18.23 0.03 -13.87
CA ASP A 193 19.31 0.79 -13.24
C ASP A 193 19.59 0.22 -11.84
N ASP A 194 20.77 -0.38 -11.65
CA ASP A 194 21.05 -1.39 -10.62
C ASP A 194 21.35 -0.85 -9.20
N ASN A 195 21.26 0.46 -8.96
CA ASN A 195 21.94 1.07 -7.80
C ASN A 195 21.03 1.62 -6.68
N ILE A 196 19.89 0.98 -6.44
CA ILE A 196 18.83 1.52 -5.57
C ILE A 196 19.01 1.18 -4.10
N VAL A 197 19.67 0.05 -3.83
CA VAL A 197 19.95 -0.41 -2.47
C VAL A 197 20.75 0.65 -1.70
N ASN A 198 21.62 1.38 -2.38
CA ASN A 198 22.45 2.43 -1.79
C ASN A 198 21.69 3.73 -1.46
N LYS A 199 20.55 4.00 -2.12
CA LYS A 199 19.78 5.25 -1.90
C LYS A 199 18.82 5.14 -0.72
N ILE A 200 18.27 3.95 -0.48
CA ILE A 200 17.44 3.67 0.70
C ILE A 200 18.29 3.69 1.97
N HIS A 201 19.58 3.34 1.87
CA HIS A 201 20.52 3.40 2.98
C HIS A 201 20.61 4.80 3.61
N TYR A 202 20.52 5.88 2.82
CA TYR A 202 20.61 7.26 3.32
C TYR A 202 19.41 7.68 4.17
N LEU A 203 18.21 7.15 3.88
CA LEU A 203 16.98 7.49 4.61
C LEU A 203 16.85 6.78 5.96
N PHE A 204 17.65 5.74 6.20
CA PHE A 204 17.64 4.97 7.45
C PHE A 204 18.97 5.05 8.23
N SER A 205 19.96 5.80 7.74
CA SER A 205 21.22 6.07 8.45
C SER A 205 21.25 7.40 9.19
N GLU A 206 20.27 8.28 8.97
CA GLU A 206 20.03 9.48 9.80
C GLU A 206 18.98 9.20 10.87
N VAL A 207 19.30 8.30 11.81
CA VAL A 207 18.76 8.28 13.19
C VAL A 207 19.86 7.77 14.12
#